data_AF-A0A382Z066-F1
#
_entry.id   AF-A0A382Z066-F1
#
_cell.length_a   1.000
_cell.length_b   1.000
_cell.length_c   1.000
_cell.angle_alpha   90.00
_cell.angle_beta   90.00
_cell.angle_gamma   90.00
#
_symmetry.space_group_name_H-M   'P 1'
#
loop_
_entity.id
_entity.type
_entity.pdbx_description
1 polymer ?
#
loop_
_entity_poly.entity_id
_entity_poly.type
_entity_poly.pdbx_seq_one_letter_code
_entity_poly.pdbx_strand_id
1 'polypeptide(L)'
;MFLQRHYRIQERMDNLALNAALHLLKYRARSCWELKNRLQQKNFPNAKINEVLGYLIELGYVDDEKFADLFATDKIKQYGVGPIYLHSELSKHNIPDEQINNAIQRGYKN
;
A
#
# COMPACT_ATOMS: atom_id res chain seq x y z
N MET A 1 25.29 3.58 6.19
CA MET A 1 25.72 2.81 4.99
C MET A 1 24.61 1.87 4.52
N PHE A 2 23.40 2.41 4.23
CA PHE A 2 22.27 1.66 3.62
C PHE A 2 21.64 2.42 2.44
N LEU A 3 21.88 3.74 2.34
CA LEU A 3 21.33 4.60 1.29
C LEU A 3 22.11 4.57 -0.03
N GLN A 4 23.37 4.13 -0.05
CA GLN A 4 24.21 4.19 -1.27
C GLN A 4 24.10 2.96 -2.18
N ARG A 5 23.56 1.82 -1.70
CA ARG A 5 23.44 0.61 -2.54
C ARG A 5 22.17 0.61 -3.40
N HIS A 6 21.11 1.30 -2.96
CA HIS A 6 19.87 1.45 -3.73
C HIS A 6 19.98 2.44 -4.90
N TYR A 7 20.96 3.36 -4.87
CA TYR A 7 21.13 4.36 -5.93
C TYR A 7 21.70 3.78 -7.25
N ARG A 8 22.26 2.57 -7.23
CA ARG A 8 22.89 1.95 -8.42
C ARG A 8 21.88 1.34 -9.40
N ILE A 9 20.60 1.25 -9.04
CA ILE A 9 19.52 0.76 -9.91
C ILE A 9 18.74 1.93 -10.56
N GLN A 10 19.09 3.18 -10.21
CA GLN A 10 18.54 4.37 -10.87
C GLN A 10 18.98 4.47 -12.35
N GLU A 11 19.95 3.67 -12.79
CA GLU A 11 20.74 3.97 -13.99
C GLU A 11 20.21 3.39 -15.32
N ARG A 12 19.01 2.77 -15.39
CA ARG A 12 18.52 2.32 -16.72
C ARG A 12 17.04 2.09 -16.97
N MET A 13 16.12 2.50 -16.08
CA MET A 13 14.69 2.49 -16.41
C MET A 13 13.97 3.70 -15.81
N ASP A 14 13.75 4.73 -16.63
CA ASP A 14 12.72 5.74 -16.37
C ASP A 14 11.33 5.11 -16.57
N ASN A 15 10.96 4.20 -15.66
CA ASN A 15 9.64 3.62 -15.63
C ASN A 15 8.71 4.61 -14.94
N LEU A 16 8.07 5.48 -15.72
CA LEU A 16 7.11 6.51 -15.24
C LEU A 16 6.07 5.93 -14.26
N ALA A 17 5.65 4.68 -14.42
CA ALA A 17 4.72 4.02 -13.51
C ALA A 17 5.36 3.71 -12.14
N LEU A 18 6.62 3.25 -12.11
CA LEU A 18 7.36 3.03 -10.87
C LEU A 18 7.59 4.35 -10.14
N ASN A 19 8.02 5.40 -10.84
CA ASN A 19 8.20 6.72 -10.25
C ASN A 19 6.88 7.28 -9.69
N ALA A 20 5.77 7.11 -10.42
CA ALA A 20 4.45 7.49 -9.93
C ALA A 20 4.04 6.70 -8.69
N ALA A 21 4.33 5.39 -8.65
CA ALA A 21 4.03 4.53 -7.50
C ALA A 21 4.84 4.92 -6.26
N LEU A 22 6.16 5.09 -6.41
CA LEU A 22 7.05 5.53 -5.35
C LEU A 22 6.67 6.91 -4.82
N HIS A 23 6.25 7.83 -5.71
CA HIS A 23 5.73 9.14 -5.30
C HIS A 23 4.48 9.01 -4.43
N LEU A 24 3.55 8.11 -4.75
CA LEU A 24 2.35 7.87 -3.94
C LEU A 24 2.67 7.25 -2.57
N LEU A 25 3.64 6.33 -2.52
CA LEU A 25 4.09 5.63 -1.32
C LEU A 25 4.92 6.52 -0.38
N LYS A 26 5.60 7.54 -0.92
CA LYS A 26 6.33 8.54 -0.13
C LYS A 26 5.45 9.27 0.89
N TYR A 27 4.16 9.47 0.59
CA TYR A 27 3.24 10.18 1.47
C TYR A 27 2.65 9.30 2.57
N ARG A 28 2.26 8.07 2.24
CA ARG A 28 1.73 7.08 3.18
C ARG A 28 1.73 5.68 2.57
N ALA A 29 1.62 4.67 3.43
CA ALA A 29 1.31 3.31 3.02
C ALA A 29 0.01 3.27 2.19
N ARG A 30 -0.01 2.40 1.17
CA ARG A 30 -1.14 2.19 0.26
C ARG A 30 -1.29 0.69 0.03
N SER A 31 -2.52 0.21 -0.11
CA SER A 31 -2.77 -1.17 -0.53
C SER A 31 -2.44 -1.39 -2.02
N CYS A 32 -2.29 -2.64 -2.40
CA CYS A 32 -2.14 -3.08 -3.79
C CYS A 32 -3.27 -2.54 -4.66
N TRP A 33 -4.51 -2.65 -4.18
CA TRP A 33 -5.70 -2.19 -4.90
C TRP A 33 -5.69 -0.68 -5.11
N GLU A 34 -5.37 0.09 -4.06
CA GLU A 34 -5.32 1.54 -4.17
C GLU A 34 -4.23 1.97 -5.16
N LEU A 35 -3.04 1.38 -5.05
CA LEU A 35 -1.92 1.72 -5.91
C LEU A 35 -2.20 1.36 -7.38
N LYS A 36 -2.79 0.19 -7.63
CA LYS A 36 -3.27 -0.23 -8.95
C LYS A 36 -4.22 0.79 -9.56
N ASN A 37 -5.27 1.16 -8.83
CA ASN A 37 -6.28 2.10 -9.31
C ASN A 37 -5.70 3.47 -9.61
N ARG A 38 -4.80 3.97 -8.76
CA ARG A 38 -4.13 5.27 -8.98
C ARG A 38 -3.23 5.25 -10.21
N LEU A 39 -2.56 4.14 -10.50
CA LEU A 39 -1.76 4.00 -11.72
C LEU A 39 -2.64 3.85 -12.97
N GLN A 40 -3.78 3.16 -12.87
CA GLN A 40 -4.76 3.09 -13.95
C GLN A 40 -5.36 4.46 -14.28
N GLN A 41 -5.67 5.28 -13.26
CA GLN A 41 -6.12 6.67 -13.45
C GLN A 41 -5.07 7.56 -14.14
N LYS A 42 -3.79 7.17 -14.09
CA LYS A 42 -2.69 7.82 -14.82
C LYS A 42 -2.48 7.25 -16.23
N ASN A 43 -3.40 6.41 -16.71
CA ASN A 43 -3.38 5.76 -18.02
C ASN A 43 -2.20 4.82 -18.26
N PHE A 44 -1.63 4.23 -17.21
CA PHE A 44 -0.60 3.20 -17.39
C PHE A 44 -1.23 1.87 -17.84
N PRO A 45 -0.58 1.12 -18.76
CA PRO A 45 -1.06 -0.20 -19.18
C PRO A 45 -1.07 -1.20 -18.00
N ASN A 46 -2.11 -2.05 -17.94
CA ASN A 46 -2.25 -3.06 -16.88
C ASN A 46 -1.01 -3.98 -16.74
N ALA A 47 -0.39 -4.37 -17.86
CA ALA A 47 0.84 -5.17 -17.83
C ALA A 47 1.97 -4.47 -17.06
N LYS A 48 2.14 -3.16 -17.29
CA LYS A 48 3.16 -2.36 -16.61
C LYS A 48 2.84 -2.11 -15.15
N ILE A 49 1.56 -1.95 -14.82
CA ILE A 49 1.11 -1.81 -13.43
C ILE A 49 1.38 -3.08 -12.65
N ASN A 50 1.07 -4.25 -13.22
CA ASN A 50 1.32 -5.53 -12.56
C ASN A 50 2.83 -5.78 -12.35
N GLU A 51 3.66 -5.44 -13.34
CA GLU A 51 5.13 -5.51 -13.21
C GLU A 51 5.64 -4.63 -12.05
N VAL A 52 5.18 -3.38 -11.98
CA VAL A 52 5.57 -2.44 -10.91
C VAL A 52 5.06 -2.91 -9.55
N LEU A 53 3.82 -3.38 -9.46
CA LEU A 53 3.26 -3.91 -8.22
C LEU A 53 4.04 -5.13 -7.72
N GLY A 54 4.32 -6.10 -8.59
CA GLY A 54 5.12 -7.28 -8.25
C GLY A 54 6.48 -6.88 -7.69
N TYR A 55 7.18 -5.98 -8.37
CA TYR A 55 8.48 -5.47 -7.92
C TYR A 55 8.41 -4.76 -6.55
N LEU A 56 7.39 -3.94 -6.32
CA LEU A 56 7.23 -3.23 -5.04
C LEU A 56 6.82 -4.16 -3.89
N ILE A 57 6.06 -5.22 -4.17
CA ILE A 57 5.70 -6.27 -3.21
C ILE A 57 6.95 -7.08 -2.84
N GLU A 58 7.74 -7.52 -3.82
CA GLU A 58 8.99 -8.27 -3.61
C GLU A 58 9.99 -7.49 -2.75
N LEU A 59 10.06 -6.17 -2.94
CA LEU A 59 10.90 -5.29 -2.14
C LEU A 59 10.29 -4.90 -0.79
N GLY A 60 9.03 -5.29 -0.51
CA GLY A 60 8.33 -4.98 0.73
C GLY A 60 7.87 -3.52 0.87
N TYR A 61 7.82 -2.75 -0.21
CA TYR A 61 7.28 -1.39 -0.23
C TYR A 61 5.75 -1.37 -0.23
N VAL A 62 5.11 -2.45 -0.69
CA VAL A 62 3.67 -2.64 -0.69
C VAL A 62 3.36 -3.96 0.02
N ASP A 63 2.48 -3.88 1.00
CA ASP A 63 2.11 -4.99 1.88
C ASP A 63 0.70 -4.70 2.43
N ASP A 64 -0.29 -5.46 1.99
CA ASP A 64 -1.70 -5.22 2.34
C ASP A 64 -1.99 -5.50 3.81
N GLU A 65 -1.29 -6.46 4.43
CA GLU A 65 -1.45 -6.75 5.86
C GLU A 65 -0.90 -5.59 6.70
N LYS A 66 0.31 -5.12 6.40
CA LYS A 66 0.88 -3.94 7.08
C LYS A 66 0.06 -2.69 6.82
N PHE A 67 -0.47 -2.52 5.61
CA PHE A 67 -1.37 -1.42 5.30
C PHE A 67 -2.63 -1.47 6.17
N ALA A 68 -3.27 -2.63 6.31
CA ALA A 68 -4.46 -2.80 7.13
C ALA A 68 -4.19 -2.47 8.61
N ASP A 69 -3.07 -2.95 9.16
CA ASP A 69 -2.65 -2.70 10.54
C ASP A 69 -2.45 -1.20 10.82
N LEU A 70 -1.71 -0.51 9.92
CA LEU A 70 -1.47 0.93 10.02
C LEU A 70 -2.77 1.71 9.87
N PHE A 71 -3.60 1.37 8.88
CA PHE A 71 -4.88 2.03 8.63
C PHE A 71 -5.81 1.93 9.84
N ALA A 72 -5.96 0.74 10.42
CA ALA A 72 -6.81 0.54 11.59
C ALA A 72 -6.28 1.35 12.79
N THR A 73 -4.99 1.22 13.08
CA THR A 73 -4.35 1.92 14.20
C THR A 73 -4.48 3.44 14.08
N ASP A 74 -4.18 4.00 12.92
CA ASP A 74 -4.25 5.45 12.69
C ASP A 74 -5.68 5.97 12.79
N LYS A 75 -6.65 5.26 12.22
CA LYS A 75 -8.06 5.67 12.26
C LYS A 75 -8.65 5.60 13.66
N ILE A 76 -8.32 4.57 14.44
CA ILE A 76 -8.73 4.46 15.85
C ILE A 76 -8.14 5.63 16.64
N LYS A 77 -6.82 5.87 16.53
CA LYS A 77 -6.13 6.92 17.29
C LYS A 77 -6.58 8.33 16.92
N GLN A 78 -6.80 8.58 15.62
CA GLN A 78 -7.13 9.92 15.14
C GLN A 78 -8.61 10.27 15.28
N TYR A 79 -9.52 9.30 15.12
CA TYR A 79 -10.95 9.56 15.00
C TYR A 79 -11.84 8.73 15.94
N GLY A 80 -11.30 7.76 16.67
CA GLY A 80 -12.09 6.91 17.58
C GLY A 80 -13.13 6.04 16.88
N VAL A 81 -12.88 5.62 15.64
CA VAL A 81 -13.87 4.88 14.83
C VAL A 81 -14.01 3.42 15.24
N GLY A 82 -15.25 2.93 15.16
CA GLY A 82 -15.62 1.55 15.50
C GLY A 82 -15.16 0.50 14.47
N PRO A 83 -15.20 -0.80 14.84
CA PRO A 83 -14.76 -1.91 13.98
C PRO A 83 -15.59 -2.05 12.70
N ILE A 84 -16.90 -1.77 12.74
CA ILE A 84 -17.79 -1.83 11.56
C ILE A 84 -17.33 -0.82 10.49
N TYR A 85 -16.97 0.39 10.91
CA TYR A 85 -16.47 1.41 10.01
C TYR A 85 -15.12 1.00 9.39
N LEU A 86 -14.18 0.51 10.22
CA LEU A 86 -12.87 0.06 9.76
C LEU A 86 -12.99 -1.08 8.75
N HIS A 87 -13.85 -2.05 9.01
CA HIS A 87 -14.09 -3.16 8.09
C HIS A 87 -14.62 -2.65 6.75
N SER A 88 -15.63 -1.78 6.77
CA SER A 88 -16.21 -1.19 5.55
C SER A 88 -15.16 -0.44 4.71
N GLU A 89 -14.27 0.33 5.35
CA GLU A 89 -13.20 1.03 4.64
C GLU A 89 -12.13 0.06 4.08
N LEU A 90 -11.68 -0.90 4.88
CA LEU A 90 -10.64 -1.85 4.47
C LEU A 90 -11.12 -2.81 3.36
N SER A 91 -12.40 -3.22 3.37
CA SER A 91 -12.95 -4.08 2.32
C SER A 91 -12.90 -3.43 0.93
N LYS A 92 -12.92 -2.09 0.84
CA LYS A 92 -12.76 -1.36 -0.44
C LYS A 92 -11.39 -1.58 -1.09
N HIS A 93 -10.42 -2.06 -0.33
CA HIS A 93 -9.06 -2.32 -0.79
C HIS A 93 -8.82 -3.76 -1.23
N ASN A 94 -9.86 -4.59 -1.37
CA ASN A 94 -9.77 -6.01 -1.73
C ASN A 94 -8.87 -6.84 -0.79
N ILE A 95 -8.86 -6.48 0.49
CA ILE A 95 -8.16 -7.24 1.54
C ILE A 95 -9.11 -8.32 2.06
N PRO A 96 -8.68 -9.59 2.20
CA PRO A 96 -9.49 -10.66 2.78
C PRO A 96 -10.02 -10.32 4.17
N ASP A 97 -11.28 -10.67 4.45
CA ASP A 97 -11.94 -10.38 5.74
C ASP A 97 -11.16 -10.91 6.94
N GLU A 98 -10.48 -12.05 6.81
CA GLU A 98 -9.61 -12.58 7.87
C GLU A 98 -8.49 -11.60 8.24
N GLN A 99 -7.80 -11.03 7.24
CA GLN A 99 -6.74 -10.04 7.46
C GLN A 99 -7.30 -8.72 8.02
N ILE A 100 -8.46 -8.29 7.54
CA ILE A 100 -9.16 -7.11 8.06
C ILE A 100 -9.49 -7.30 9.55
N ASN A 101 -10.09 -8.42 9.91
CA ASN A 101 -10.48 -8.72 11.28
C ASN A 101 -9.25 -8.79 12.20
N ASN A 102 -8.18 -9.43 11.75
CA ASN A 102 -6.91 -9.48 12.47
C ASN A 102 -6.32 -8.07 12.69
N ALA A 103 -6.30 -7.23 11.66
CA ALA A 103 -5.79 -5.87 11.76
C ALA A 103 -6.61 -5.00 12.72
N ILE A 104 -7.94 -5.09 12.66
CA ILE A 104 -8.84 -4.40 13.60
C ILE A 104 -8.57 -4.85 15.04
N GLN A 105 -8.46 -6.16 15.28
CA GLN A 105 -8.16 -6.69 16.61
C GLN A 105 -6.81 -6.19 17.14
N ARG A 106 -5.77 -6.17 16.30
CA ARG A 106 -4.46 -5.61 16.65
C ARG A 106 -4.55 -4.12 16.98
N GLY A 107 -5.30 -3.36 16.17
CA GLY A 107 -5.51 -1.92 16.35
C GLY A 107 -6.17 -1.54 17.68
N TYR A 108 -7.06 -2.38 18.22
CA TYR A 108 -7.69 -2.17 19.53
C TYR A 108 -6.85 -2.65 20.72
N LYS A 109 -5.84 -3.50 20.49
CA LYS A 109 -4.94 -4.01 21.55
C LYS A 109 -3.76 -3.07 21.84
N ASN A 110 -3.45 -2.17 20.92
CA ASN A 110 -2.34 -1.21 20.99
C ASN A 110 -2.78 0.16 21.53
#